data_AF-A0A9X3EWV7-F1
#
_entry.id   AF-A0A9X3EWV7-F1
#
_cell.length_a   1.000
_cell.length_b   1.000
_cell.length_c   1.000
_cell.angle_alpha   90.00
_cell.angle_beta   90.00
_cell.angle_gamma   90.00
#
_symmetry.space_group_name_H-M   'P 1'
#
loop_
_entity.id
_entity.type
_entity.pdbx_description
1 polymer ?
#
loop_
_entity_poly.entity_id
_entity_poly.type
_entity_poly.pdbx_seq_one_letter_code
_entity_poly.pdbx_strand_id
1 'polypeptide(L)'
;MPYLFDTGASFTTVHTETAAKLGLNVPPDAPTLQFNTASGPRESRMVYLPKLRLGGIELKGLLVSVCDGCANDRSQGLLGLNVMREFLVEMDYQAERMKLLPRPHEGRANRAYDIYPAVQIEVEGSPEIWLGRIRWVLLVKNRSTVAIENVVPEVHFSDGQRMAGAPIARIEPGGSGRSLVEGKTLAEDHEKLGFTLALAEAYW
;
A
#
# COMPACT_ATOMS: atom_id res chain seq x y z
N MET A 1 -21.78 -8.23 -7.67
CA MET A 1 -20.55 -8.93 -8.12
C MET A 1 -20.10 -9.79 -6.95
N PRO A 2 -20.13 -11.13 -7.05
CA PRO A 2 -19.70 -11.99 -5.93
C PRO A 2 -18.20 -11.86 -5.73
N TYR A 3 -17.77 -11.60 -4.50
CA TYR A 3 -16.36 -11.55 -4.10
C TYR A 3 -16.16 -12.53 -2.95
N LEU A 4 -15.00 -13.19 -2.92
CA LEU A 4 -14.60 -14.03 -1.80
C LEU A 4 -13.92 -13.17 -0.73
N PHE A 5 -14.34 -13.28 0.52
CA PHE A 5 -13.62 -12.71 1.64
C PHE A 5 -12.40 -13.58 1.96
N ASP A 6 -11.19 -13.13 1.60
CA ASP A 6 -9.98 -13.94 1.63
C ASP A 6 -8.89 -13.32 2.51
N THR A 7 -8.74 -13.86 3.73
CA THR A 7 -7.74 -13.39 4.69
C THR A 7 -6.30 -13.71 4.27
N GLY A 8 -6.10 -14.60 3.28
CA GLY A 8 -4.80 -14.91 2.69
C GLY A 8 -4.40 -13.94 1.58
N ALA A 9 -5.33 -13.14 1.04
CA ALA A 9 -5.05 -12.16 0.02
C ALA A 9 -4.57 -10.84 0.65
N SER A 10 -3.34 -10.41 0.35
CA SER A 10 -2.83 -9.12 0.83
C SER A 10 -3.61 -7.93 0.24
N PHE A 11 -3.97 -8.03 -1.05
CA PHE A 11 -4.72 -7.01 -1.77
C PHE A 11 -5.99 -7.57 -2.37
N THR A 12 -7.01 -6.73 -2.42
CA THR A 12 -8.25 -6.98 -3.16
C THR A 12 -7.96 -7.14 -4.64
N THR A 13 -8.54 -8.16 -5.27
CA THR A 13 -8.32 -8.47 -6.68
C THR A 13 -9.56 -8.12 -7.52
N VAL A 14 -9.32 -7.70 -8.75
CA VAL A 14 -10.35 -7.47 -9.76
C VAL A 14 -9.97 -8.24 -11.03
N HIS A 15 -10.93 -8.87 -11.69
CA HIS A 15 -10.69 -9.44 -13.02
C HIS A 15 -10.51 -8.33 -14.05
N THR A 16 -9.79 -8.61 -15.14
CA THR A 16 -9.57 -7.71 -16.27
C THR A 16 -10.89 -7.24 -16.87
N GLU A 17 -11.87 -8.15 -17.02
CA GLU A 17 -13.21 -7.80 -17.52
C GLU A 17 -13.94 -6.85 -16.56
N THR A 18 -13.82 -7.09 -15.25
CA THR A 18 -14.41 -6.22 -14.22
C THR A 18 -13.75 -4.84 -14.22
N ALA A 19 -12.42 -4.77 -14.34
CA ALA A 19 -11.68 -3.52 -14.45
C ALA A 19 -12.13 -2.72 -15.68
N ALA A 20 -12.32 -3.38 -16.83
CA ALA A 20 -12.83 -2.75 -18.05
C ALA A 20 -14.27 -2.23 -17.88
N LYS A 21 -15.18 -3.03 -17.28
CA LYS A 21 -16.56 -2.62 -17.00
C LYS A 21 -16.65 -1.41 -16.06
N LEU A 22 -15.70 -1.30 -15.13
CA LEU A 22 -15.60 -0.19 -14.19
C LEU A 22 -14.86 1.02 -14.77
N GLY A 23 -14.30 0.91 -15.98
CA GLY A 23 -13.51 1.98 -16.60
C GLY A 23 -12.18 2.25 -15.87
N LEU A 24 -11.62 1.26 -15.18
CA LEU A 24 -10.34 1.42 -14.49
C LEU A 24 -9.21 1.57 -15.51
N ASN A 25 -8.37 2.59 -15.30
CA ASN A 25 -7.17 2.77 -16.10
C ASN A 25 -6.09 1.77 -15.64
N VAL A 26 -5.75 0.83 -16.53
CA VAL A 26 -4.68 -0.16 -16.33
C VAL A 26 -3.54 0.17 -17.31
N PRO A 27 -2.67 1.14 -16.99
CA PRO A 27 -1.63 1.55 -17.92
C PRO A 27 -0.59 0.42 -18.09
N PRO A 28 0.07 0.31 -19.27
CA PRO A 28 1.04 -0.74 -19.52
C PRO A 28 2.22 -0.77 -18.53
N ASP A 29 2.58 0.40 -17.99
CA ASP A 29 3.65 0.64 -17.02
C ASP A 29 3.17 0.71 -15.56
N ALA A 30 1.91 0.31 -15.32
CA ALA A 30 1.36 0.16 -13.96
C ALA A 30 2.32 -0.64 -13.07
N PRO A 31 2.46 -0.27 -11.78
CA PRO A 31 3.25 -1.05 -10.84
C PRO A 31 2.82 -2.52 -10.86
N THR A 32 3.78 -3.43 -10.92
CA THR A 32 3.53 -4.86 -10.81
C THR A 32 3.99 -5.37 -9.45
N LEU A 33 3.21 -6.28 -8.87
CA LEU A 33 3.60 -7.01 -7.67
C LEU A 33 3.59 -8.50 -7.94
N GLN A 34 4.58 -9.19 -7.38
CA GLN A 34 4.62 -10.64 -7.33
C GLN A 34 3.91 -11.12 -6.07
N PHE A 35 2.85 -11.89 -6.25
CA PHE A 35 2.07 -12.53 -5.20
C PHE A 35 2.41 -14.01 -5.13
N ASN A 36 2.67 -14.51 -3.92
CA ASN A 36 2.76 -15.95 -3.68
C ASN A 36 1.36 -16.50 -3.49
N THR A 37 0.84 -17.19 -4.50
CA THR A 37 -0.48 -17.84 -4.44
C THR A 37 -0.35 -19.32 -4.15
N ALA A 38 -1.45 -19.98 -3.79
CA ALA A 38 -1.47 -21.44 -3.60
C ALA A 38 -1.03 -22.21 -4.87
N SER A 39 -1.19 -21.62 -6.05
CA SER A 39 -0.76 -22.20 -7.34
C SER A 39 0.65 -21.77 -7.76
N GLY A 40 1.41 -21.10 -6.89
CA GLY A 40 2.74 -20.57 -7.16
C GLY A 40 2.77 -19.05 -7.31
N PRO A 41 3.95 -18.46 -7.59
CA PRO A 41 4.10 -17.03 -7.74
C PRO A 41 3.35 -16.51 -8.98
N ARG A 42 2.67 -15.37 -8.83
CA ARG A 42 1.97 -14.68 -9.93
C ARG A 42 2.29 -13.20 -9.89
N GLU A 43 2.60 -12.63 -11.04
CA GLU A 43 2.70 -11.18 -11.18
C GLU A 43 1.32 -10.59 -11.52
N SER A 44 0.99 -9.44 -10.96
CA SER A 44 -0.24 -8.72 -11.31
C SER A 44 -0.05 -7.21 -11.28
N ARG A 45 -0.75 -6.52 -12.17
CA ARG A 45 -0.74 -5.05 -12.24
C ARG A 45 -1.58 -4.48 -11.12
N MET A 46 -1.07 -3.45 -10.48
CA MET A 46 -1.73 -2.73 -9.40
C MET A 46 -2.35 -1.44 -9.95
N VAL A 47 -3.62 -1.23 -9.66
CA VAL A 47 -4.37 -0.07 -10.15
C VAL A 47 -5.21 0.58 -9.08
N TYR A 48 -5.41 1.88 -9.24
CA TYR A 48 -6.26 2.66 -8.34
C TYR A 48 -7.74 2.36 -8.59
N LEU A 49 -8.45 1.99 -7.53
CA LEU A 49 -9.89 1.89 -7.48
C LEU A 49 -10.45 3.08 -6.70
N PRO A 50 -11.21 4.00 -7.33
CA PRO A 50 -11.70 5.21 -6.67
C PRO A 50 -12.57 4.94 -5.44
N LYS A 51 -13.39 3.88 -5.51
CA LYS A 51 -14.26 3.49 -4.41
C LYS A 51 -14.68 2.04 -4.46
N LEU A 52 -14.88 1.46 -3.29
CA LEU A 52 -15.52 0.16 -3.08
C LEU A 52 -16.69 0.34 -2.11
N ARG A 53 -17.87 -0.15 -2.48
CA ARG A 53 -19.04 -0.16 -1.61
C ARG A 53 -19.29 -1.57 -1.09
N LEU A 54 -19.32 -1.73 0.23
CA LEU A 54 -19.60 -2.98 0.92
C LEU A 54 -20.75 -2.76 1.91
N GLY A 55 -21.94 -3.28 1.58
CA GLY A 55 -23.16 -2.96 2.33
C GLY A 55 -23.45 -1.46 2.30
N GLY A 56 -23.63 -0.86 3.49
CA GLY A 56 -23.85 0.58 3.67
C GLY A 56 -22.57 1.43 3.73
N ILE A 57 -21.39 0.83 3.56
CA ILE A 57 -20.10 1.50 3.74
C ILE A 57 -19.42 1.73 2.40
N GLU A 58 -18.88 2.92 2.21
CA GLU A 58 -18.05 3.29 1.06
C GLU A 58 -16.61 3.50 1.51
N LEU A 59 -15.70 2.69 0.98
CA LEU A 59 -14.26 2.89 1.09
C LEU A 59 -13.79 3.67 -0.12
N LYS A 60 -13.01 4.74 0.10
CA LYS A 60 -12.48 5.60 -0.96
C LYS A 60 -10.99 5.37 -1.13
N GLY A 61 -10.57 5.26 -2.40
CA GLY A 61 -9.20 5.09 -2.82
C GLY A 61 -8.58 3.80 -2.29
N LEU A 62 -8.49 2.80 -3.16
CA LEU A 62 -7.86 1.51 -2.87
C LEU A 62 -6.88 1.17 -3.97
N LEU A 63 -5.80 0.47 -3.62
CA LEU A 63 -5.01 -0.24 -4.61
C LEU A 63 -5.59 -1.63 -4.80
N VAL A 64 -5.88 -2.02 -6.04
CA VAL A 64 -6.36 -3.36 -6.38
C VAL A 64 -5.45 -4.03 -7.38
N SER A 65 -5.34 -5.35 -7.28
CA SER A 65 -4.59 -6.18 -8.22
C SER A 65 -5.49 -6.64 -9.36
N VAL A 66 -5.09 -6.43 -10.61
CA VAL A 66 -5.79 -6.95 -11.80
C VAL A 66 -5.30 -8.37 -12.06
N CYS A 67 -6.16 -9.36 -11.78
CA CYS A 67 -5.78 -10.77 -11.84
C CYS A 67 -6.98 -11.69 -12.14
N ASP A 68 -7.00 -12.29 -13.34
CA ASP A 68 -8.07 -13.20 -13.77
C ASP A 68 -7.99 -14.60 -13.15
N GLY A 69 -6.81 -15.02 -12.70
CA GLY A 69 -6.58 -16.35 -12.13
C GLY A 69 -6.36 -16.37 -10.62
N CYS A 70 -6.70 -15.29 -9.93
CA CYS A 70 -6.54 -15.20 -8.47
C CYS A 70 -7.80 -15.66 -7.73
N ALA A 71 -8.97 -15.59 -8.36
CA ALA A 71 -10.24 -16.03 -7.79
C ALA A 71 -10.74 -17.30 -8.48
N ASN A 72 -11.68 -18.02 -7.87
CA ASN A 72 -12.31 -19.18 -8.49
C ASN A 72 -13.49 -18.77 -9.39
N ASP A 73 -13.99 -19.69 -10.22
CA ASP A 73 -15.09 -19.45 -11.18
C ASP A 73 -16.41 -18.95 -10.53
N ARG A 74 -16.54 -19.03 -9.21
CA ARG A 74 -17.74 -18.60 -8.46
C ARG A 74 -17.61 -17.16 -7.93
N SER A 75 -16.46 -16.53 -8.10
CA SER A 75 -16.16 -15.18 -7.61
C SER A 75 -15.50 -14.33 -8.70
N GLN A 76 -15.74 -13.03 -8.68
CA GLN A 76 -15.17 -12.06 -9.64
C GLN A 76 -13.92 -11.37 -9.10
N GLY A 77 -13.42 -11.83 -7.95
CA GLY A 77 -12.33 -11.23 -7.20
C GLY A 77 -12.31 -11.67 -5.74
N LEU A 78 -11.25 -11.25 -5.06
CA LEU A 78 -11.00 -11.47 -3.65
C LEU A 78 -11.10 -10.12 -2.93
N LEU A 79 -11.75 -10.05 -1.77
CA LEU A 79 -11.57 -8.98 -0.81
C LEU A 79 -10.40 -9.35 0.09
N GLY A 80 -9.32 -8.59 0.00
CA GLY A 80 -8.08 -8.85 0.73
C GLY A 80 -7.91 -7.97 1.97
N LEU A 81 -6.77 -8.14 2.63
CA LEU A 81 -6.42 -7.48 3.87
C LEU A 81 -6.45 -5.95 3.78
N ASN A 82 -6.11 -5.36 2.63
CA ASN A 82 -6.21 -3.91 2.43
C ASN A 82 -7.63 -3.34 2.66
N VAL A 83 -8.68 -4.12 2.37
CA VAL A 83 -10.06 -3.77 2.68
C VAL A 83 -10.44 -4.21 4.09
N MET A 84 -10.06 -5.42 4.50
CA MET A 84 -10.45 -5.98 5.80
C MET A 84 -9.96 -5.15 6.98
N ARG A 85 -8.78 -4.53 6.86
CA ARG A 85 -8.19 -3.69 7.91
C ARG A 85 -9.02 -2.46 8.24
N GLU A 86 -9.95 -2.07 7.36
CA GLU A 86 -10.93 -1.00 7.61
C GLU A 86 -12.07 -1.44 8.53
N PHE A 87 -12.13 -2.72 8.89
CA PHE A 87 -13.19 -3.28 9.71
C PHE A 87 -12.62 -4.03 10.93
N LEU A 88 -13.40 -4.06 12.00
CA LEU A 88 -13.40 -5.14 12.98
C LEU A 88 -14.34 -6.21 12.44
N VAL A 89 -13.81 -7.42 12.27
CA VAL A 89 -14.52 -8.56 11.66
C VAL A 89 -14.91 -9.52 12.76
N GLU A 90 -16.21 -9.79 12.90
CA GLU A 90 -16.74 -10.85 13.78
C GLU A 90 -17.26 -11.99 12.90
N MET A 91 -16.82 -13.22 13.18
CA MET A 91 -17.27 -14.43 12.49
C MET A 91 -18.09 -15.29 13.46
N ASP A 92 -19.37 -15.49 13.15
CA ASP A 92 -20.24 -16.43 13.83
C ASP A 92 -20.44 -17.65 12.93
N TYR A 93 -19.65 -18.69 13.18
CA TYR A 93 -19.67 -19.92 12.38
C TYR A 93 -20.95 -20.74 12.58
N GLN A 94 -21.57 -20.68 13.76
CA GLN A 94 -22.80 -21.44 14.03
C GLN A 94 -23.99 -20.80 13.32
N ALA A 95 -24.06 -19.47 13.29
CA ALA A 95 -25.10 -18.74 12.59
C ALA A 95 -24.79 -18.49 11.10
N GLU A 96 -23.63 -18.94 10.61
CA GLU A 96 -23.10 -18.69 9.27
C GLU A 96 -23.11 -17.20 8.89
N ARG A 97 -22.69 -16.34 9.84
CA ARG A 97 -22.74 -14.88 9.69
C ARG A 97 -21.38 -14.25 9.89
N MET A 98 -21.11 -13.23 9.08
CA MET A 98 -19.98 -12.33 9.26
C MET A 98 -20.50 -10.92 9.49
N LYS A 99 -20.00 -10.27 10.53
CA LYS A 99 -20.29 -8.86 10.83
C LYS A 99 -19.03 -8.03 10.59
N LEU A 100 -19.20 -6.97 9.80
CA LEU A 100 -18.15 -6.02 9.49
C LEU A 100 -18.48 -4.70 10.17
N LEU A 101 -17.71 -4.35 11.19
CA LEU A 101 -17.86 -3.12 11.95
C LEU A 101 -16.78 -2.14 11.48
N PRO A 102 -17.12 -0.99 10.85
CA PRO A 102 -16.13 -0.03 10.41
C PRO A 102 -15.25 0.43 11.58
N ARG A 103 -13.94 0.48 11.36
CA ARG A 103 -13.04 1.07 12.35
C ARG A 103 -13.20 2.59 12.32
N PRO A 104 -13.35 3.24 13.49
CA PRO A 104 -13.33 4.68 13.54
C PRO A 104 -11.93 5.18 13.15
N HIS A 105 -11.89 6.13 12.22
CA HIS A 105 -10.69 6.87 11.86
C HIS A 105 -10.92 8.34 12.23
N GLU A 106 -9.92 8.98 12.85
CA GLU A 106 -9.93 10.44 12.98
C GLU A 106 -9.55 11.05 11.63
N GLY A 107 -10.55 11.56 10.91
CA GLY A 107 -10.34 12.17 9.60
C GLY A 107 -10.17 11.16 8.46
N ARG A 108 -9.23 11.44 7.55
CA ARG A 108 -9.00 10.64 6.34
C ARG A 108 -8.21 9.37 6.71
N ALA A 109 -8.65 8.21 6.23
CA ALA A 109 -7.94 6.94 6.48
C ALA A 109 -6.53 6.98 5.88
N ASN A 110 -5.52 6.62 6.68
CA ASN A 110 -4.14 6.46 6.23
C ASN A 110 -4.04 5.26 5.27
N ARG A 111 -3.60 5.51 4.04
CA ARG A 111 -3.49 4.53 2.94
C ARG A 111 -2.04 4.14 2.64
N ALA A 112 -1.10 4.36 3.57
CA ALA A 112 0.30 3.99 3.41
C ALA A 112 0.51 2.53 2.98
N TYR A 113 -0.23 1.58 3.57
CA TYR A 113 -0.19 0.16 3.17
C TYR A 113 -0.60 -0.06 1.72
N ASP A 114 -1.60 0.68 1.25
CA ASP A 114 -2.14 0.58 -0.11
C ASP A 114 -1.28 1.32 -1.13
N ILE A 115 -0.66 2.43 -0.73
CA ILE A 115 0.10 3.31 -1.62
C ILE A 115 1.55 2.85 -1.76
N TYR A 116 2.12 2.19 -0.74
CA TYR A 116 3.51 1.74 -0.75
C TYR A 116 3.90 0.95 -2.02
N PRO A 117 3.09 0.00 -2.52
CA PRO A 117 3.43 -0.71 -3.75
C PRO A 117 3.35 0.13 -5.03
N ALA A 118 2.67 1.28 -4.97
CA ALA A 118 2.49 2.19 -6.09
C ALA A 118 3.50 3.35 -6.08
N VAL A 119 4.50 3.29 -5.20
CA VAL A 119 5.62 4.24 -5.17
C VAL A 119 6.95 3.52 -5.34
N GLN A 120 7.95 4.25 -5.81
CA GLN A 120 9.35 3.85 -5.78
C GLN A 120 10.07 4.78 -4.81
N ILE A 121 10.73 4.21 -3.79
CA ILE A 121 11.48 4.96 -2.79
C ILE A 121 12.95 4.62 -2.95
N GLU A 122 13.79 5.64 -3.10
CA GLU A 122 15.23 5.50 -3.23
C GLU A 122 15.94 6.42 -2.24
N VAL A 123 17.11 6.00 -1.76
CA VAL A 123 17.99 6.88 -0.99
C VAL A 123 18.79 7.72 -1.99
N GLU A 124 18.74 9.04 -1.83
CA GLU A 124 19.52 9.96 -2.63
C GLU A 124 20.91 10.11 -2.02
N GLY A 125 21.91 9.49 -2.65
CA GLY A 125 23.30 9.50 -2.17
C GLY A 125 23.52 8.61 -0.95
N SER A 126 24.51 8.97 -0.12
CA SER A 126 24.83 8.26 1.13
C SER A 126 24.31 9.03 2.34
N PRO A 127 23.94 8.36 3.45
CA PRO A 127 23.70 9.06 4.71
C PRO A 127 24.91 9.85 5.15
N GLU A 128 24.65 11.01 5.70
CA GLU A 128 25.63 11.72 6.50
C GLU A 128 25.44 11.33 7.96
N ILE A 129 26.52 10.90 8.60
CA ILE A 129 26.56 10.53 10.02
C ILE A 129 27.50 11.51 10.74
N TRP A 130 27.01 12.14 11.79
CA TRP A 130 27.82 13.05 12.60
C TRP A 130 27.33 13.06 14.04
N LEU A 131 28.25 12.93 15.01
CA LEU A 131 27.97 13.09 16.44
C LEU A 131 26.72 12.30 16.93
N GLY A 132 26.57 11.04 16.50
CA GLY A 132 25.43 10.21 16.87
C GLY A 132 24.10 10.60 16.22
N ARG A 133 24.15 11.36 15.11
CA ARG A 133 22.99 11.69 14.26
C ARG A 133 23.21 11.17 12.85
N ILE A 134 22.10 10.90 12.19
CA ILE A 134 22.05 10.51 10.79
C ILE A 134 21.09 11.42 10.03
N ARG A 135 21.42 11.74 8.79
CA ARG A 135 20.49 12.35 7.82
C ARG A 135 20.71 11.81 6.43
N TRP A 136 19.62 11.59 5.70
CA TRP A 136 19.63 11.38 4.26
C TRP A 136 18.35 11.93 3.64
N VAL A 137 18.34 12.02 2.32
CA VAL A 137 17.15 12.37 1.55
C VAL A 137 16.59 11.10 0.91
N LEU A 138 15.29 10.87 1.08
CA LEU A 138 14.55 9.87 0.34
C LEU A 138 13.85 10.53 -0.84
N LEU A 139 14.05 9.97 -2.03
CA LEU A 139 13.28 10.29 -3.23
C LEU A 139 12.09 9.34 -3.33
N VAL A 140 10.88 9.89 -3.30
CA VAL A 140 9.64 9.13 -3.48
C VAL A 140 9.06 9.46 -4.85
N LYS A 141 8.95 8.48 -5.75
CA LYS A 141 8.33 8.61 -7.06
C LYS A 141 6.94 7.98 -7.06
N ASN A 142 5.93 8.72 -7.48
CA ASN A 142 4.56 8.22 -7.63
C ASN A 142 4.43 7.46 -8.96
N ARG A 143 4.18 6.16 -8.89
CA ARG A 143 3.95 5.29 -10.06
C ARG A 143 2.47 4.94 -10.25
N SER A 144 1.58 5.51 -9.44
CA SER A 144 0.14 5.35 -9.59
C SER A 144 -0.45 6.28 -10.65
N THR A 145 -1.74 6.07 -10.97
CA THR A 145 -2.48 6.88 -11.94
C THR A 145 -3.16 8.11 -11.34
N VAL A 146 -3.01 8.34 -10.04
CA VAL A 146 -3.60 9.47 -9.31
C VAL A 146 -2.56 10.15 -8.43
N ALA A 147 -2.83 11.38 -8.00
CA ALA A 147 -1.95 12.05 -7.06
C ALA A 147 -1.95 11.32 -5.70
N ILE A 148 -0.84 11.45 -4.99
CA ILE A 148 -0.73 11.03 -3.60
C ILE A 148 -0.37 12.23 -2.74
N GLU A 149 -0.92 12.29 -1.53
CA GLU A 149 -0.85 13.43 -0.62
C GLU A 149 -0.29 13.03 0.74
N ASN A 150 0.30 14.02 1.43
CA ASN A 150 0.90 13.90 2.76
C ASN A 150 1.72 12.61 2.93
N VAL A 151 2.63 12.39 1.98
CA VAL A 151 3.45 11.19 1.92
C VAL A 151 4.60 11.33 2.91
N VAL A 152 4.65 10.44 3.89
CA VAL A 152 5.69 10.39 4.92
C VAL A 152 6.45 9.08 4.73
N PRO A 153 7.59 9.09 4.01
CA PRO A 153 8.42 7.90 3.92
C PRO A 153 9.08 7.62 5.28
N GLU A 154 9.32 6.35 5.55
CA GLU A 154 9.88 5.89 6.82
C GLU A 154 11.01 4.90 6.56
N VAL A 155 12.07 4.97 7.37
CA VAL A 155 13.15 3.99 7.35
C VAL A 155 13.06 3.10 8.57
N HIS A 156 13.06 1.78 8.36
CA HIS A 156 13.09 0.78 9.41
C HIS A 156 14.50 0.19 9.47
N PHE A 157 15.21 0.48 10.55
CA PHE A 157 16.56 0.00 10.77
C PHE A 157 16.54 -1.44 11.31
N SER A 158 17.61 -2.20 11.04
CA SER A 158 17.74 -3.58 11.51
C SER A 158 17.80 -3.74 13.04
N ASP A 159 18.13 -2.67 13.77
CA ASP A 159 18.09 -2.63 15.24
C ASP A 159 16.69 -2.34 15.81
N GLY A 160 15.68 -2.22 14.94
CA GLY A 160 14.29 -1.94 15.30
C GLY A 160 13.96 -0.44 15.39
N GLN A 161 14.94 0.44 15.25
CA GLN A 161 14.68 1.88 15.18
C GLN A 161 13.86 2.21 13.92
N ARG A 162 12.96 3.19 14.04
CA ARG A 162 12.23 3.77 12.91
C ARG A 162 12.44 5.26 12.85
N MET A 163 12.58 5.79 11.63
CA MET A 163 12.69 7.22 11.40
C MET A 163 11.76 7.64 10.28
N ALA A 164 10.79 8.48 10.62
CA ALA A 164 9.93 9.13 9.64
C ALA A 164 10.66 10.31 9.00
N GLY A 165 10.43 10.50 7.71
CA GLY A 165 10.88 11.68 6.98
C GLY A 165 9.92 12.86 7.11
N ALA A 166 10.35 14.02 6.62
CA ALA A 166 9.48 15.17 6.46
C ALA A 166 8.33 14.89 5.48
N PRO A 167 7.10 15.36 5.75
CA PRO A 167 5.96 15.11 4.87
C PRO A 167 6.14 15.77 3.50
N ILE A 168 5.87 15.01 2.45
CA ILE A 168 5.73 15.52 1.09
C ILE A 168 4.25 15.79 0.85
N ALA A 169 3.88 17.07 0.72
CA ALA A 169 2.48 17.50 0.67
C ALA A 169 1.69 16.81 -0.46
N ARG A 170 2.28 16.72 -1.66
CA ARG A 170 1.63 16.12 -2.84
C ARG A 170 2.64 15.68 -3.89
N ILE A 171 2.39 14.54 -4.53
CA ILE A 171 3.16 14.01 -5.66
C ILE A 171 2.17 13.62 -6.77
N GLU A 172 2.22 14.35 -7.88
CA GLU A 172 1.39 14.06 -9.07
C GLU A 172 1.78 12.72 -9.74
N PRO A 173 0.90 12.10 -10.55
CA PRO A 173 1.23 10.88 -11.30
C PRO A 173 2.53 11.03 -12.08
N GLY A 174 3.47 10.08 -11.91
CA GLY A 174 4.79 10.09 -12.53
C GLY A 174 5.80 11.08 -11.93
N GLY A 175 5.37 11.96 -11.02
CA GLY A 175 6.21 12.91 -10.31
C GLY A 175 7.01 12.29 -9.17
N SER A 176 7.91 13.10 -8.60
CA SER A 176 8.72 12.72 -7.43
C SER A 176 8.75 13.83 -6.38
N GLY A 177 8.91 13.44 -5.12
CA GLY A 177 9.15 14.35 -4.00
C GLY A 177 10.35 13.91 -3.18
N ARG A 178 10.99 14.88 -2.51
CA ARG A 178 12.15 14.65 -1.64
C ARG A 178 11.73 14.81 -0.19
N SER A 179 12.15 13.88 0.65
CA SER A 179 11.89 13.89 2.10
C SER A 179 13.19 13.74 2.86
N LEU A 180 13.51 14.72 3.70
CA LEU A 180 14.62 14.61 4.65
C LEU A 180 14.22 13.65 5.77
N VAL A 181 15.04 12.65 6.04
CA VAL A 181 14.95 11.80 7.23
C VAL A 181 16.14 12.13 8.10
N GLU A 182 15.88 12.48 9.37
CA GLU A 182 16.94 12.75 10.33
C GLU A 182 16.59 12.21 11.72
N GLY A 183 17.61 11.79 12.46
CA GLY A 183 17.41 11.21 13.78
C GLY A 183 18.69 10.93 14.53
N LYS A 184 18.55 10.41 15.74
CA LYS A 184 19.67 9.86 16.52
C LYS A 184 20.02 8.48 15.96
N THR A 185 21.30 8.15 15.84
CA THR A 185 21.75 6.82 15.43
C THR A 185 22.88 6.34 16.33
N LEU A 186 22.99 5.01 16.45
CA LEU A 186 24.17 4.34 17.02
C LEU A 186 25.17 3.94 15.94
N ALA A 187 24.83 4.11 14.66
CA ALA A 187 25.74 3.79 13.56
C ALA A 187 26.88 4.80 13.50
N GLU A 188 28.10 4.28 13.41
CA GLU A 188 29.31 5.08 13.20
C GLU A 188 29.67 5.19 11.72
N ASP A 189 29.15 4.28 10.89
CA ASP A 189 29.43 4.20 9.46
C ASP A 189 28.21 3.72 8.67
N HIS A 190 28.03 4.27 7.47
CA HIS A 190 26.95 3.97 6.55
C HIS A 190 26.98 2.57 5.96
N GLU A 191 28.16 1.96 5.78
CA GLU A 191 28.29 0.63 5.16
C GLU A 191 27.65 -0.50 6.00
N LYS A 192 27.40 -0.26 7.29
CA LYS A 192 26.84 -1.26 8.22
C LYS A 192 25.36 -1.03 8.53
N LEU A 193 24.73 -0.05 7.91
CA LEU A 193 23.32 0.26 8.15
C LEU A 193 22.42 -0.68 7.35
N GLY A 194 21.93 -1.73 8.00
CA GLY A 194 20.81 -2.50 7.50
C GLY A 194 19.50 -1.74 7.68
N PHE A 195 18.73 -1.56 6.61
CA PHE A 195 17.42 -0.92 6.67
C PHE A 195 16.47 -1.39 5.57
N THR A 196 15.18 -1.13 5.77
CA THR A 196 14.14 -1.19 4.74
C THR A 196 13.39 0.13 4.68
N LEU A 197 12.75 0.41 3.54
CA LEU A 197 11.97 1.61 3.31
C LEU A 197 10.48 1.27 3.40
N ALA A 198 9.69 2.18 3.94
CA ALA A 198 8.25 2.07 4.10
C ALA A 198 7.59 3.44 3.92
N LEU A 199 6.25 3.47 4.04
CA LEU A 199 5.49 4.70 4.25
C LEU A 199 4.85 4.62 5.64
N ALA A 200 5.04 5.66 6.45
CA ALA A 200 4.29 5.83 7.69
C ALA A 200 2.88 6.38 7.38
N GLU A 201 2.80 7.34 6.47
CA GLU A 201 1.55 7.95 6.01
C GLU A 201 1.58 8.16 4.50
N ALA A 202 0.43 7.97 3.87
CA ALA A 202 0.15 8.45 2.52
C ALA A 202 -1.35 8.39 2.26
N TYR A 203 -1.83 9.26 1.39
CA TYR A 203 -3.24 9.38 1.07
C TYR A 203 -3.42 9.53 -0.45
N TRP A 204 -4.53 9.03 -1.01
CA TRP A 204 -4.87 9.10 -2.45
C TRP A 204 -5.29 10.50 -2.94
#